data_AF-A0A349HD35-F1
#
_entry.id   AF-A0A349HD35-F1
#
_cell.length_a   1.000
_cell.length_b   1.000
_cell.length_c   1.000
_cell.angle_alpha   90.00
_cell.angle_beta   90.00
_cell.angle_gamma   90.00
#
_symmetry.space_group_name_H-M   'P 1'
#
loop_
_entity.id
_entity.type
_entity.pdbx_description
1 polymer ?
#
loop_
_entity_poly.entity_id
_entity_poly.type
_entity_poly.pdbx_seq_one_letter_code
_entity_poly.pdbx_strand_id
1 'polypeptide(L)'
;MAISQEAHTVKQFDIQLANLRNMVLEMGGLVEDQIQSAVAALDQEDSNAAREVIARDRIINGLQVKADEDCVSIIALRQPLGSDLRMIMSLA
;
A
#
# COMPACT_ATOMS: atom_id res chain seq x y z
N MET A 1 -5.23 -8.78 -38.33
CA MET A 1 -5.29 -9.24 -36.93
C MET A 1 -4.35 -8.37 -36.12
N ALA A 2 -4.81 -7.18 -35.73
CA ALA A 2 -4.10 -6.26 -34.86
C ALA A 2 -4.94 -6.18 -33.57
N ILE A 3 -4.62 -7.02 -32.60
CA ILE A 3 -5.18 -6.87 -31.26
C ILE A 3 -4.41 -5.71 -30.62
N SER A 4 -5.15 -4.68 -30.27
CA SER A 4 -4.77 -3.29 -30.06
C SER A 4 -3.75 -3.08 -28.93
N GLN A 5 -2.55 -2.58 -29.25
CA GLN A 5 -1.53 -2.18 -28.26
C GLN A 5 -2.07 -1.16 -27.24
N GLU A 6 -2.93 -0.23 -27.64
CA GLU A 6 -3.57 0.74 -26.72
C GLU A 6 -4.43 0.07 -25.64
N ALA A 7 -5.20 -0.97 -26.00
CA ALA A 7 -6.04 -1.69 -25.06
C ALA A 7 -5.21 -2.45 -24.01
N HIS A 8 -4.03 -2.95 -24.39
CA HIS A 8 -3.11 -3.60 -23.46
C HIS A 8 -2.47 -2.60 -22.48
N THR A 9 -2.09 -1.41 -22.95
CA THR A 9 -1.48 -0.36 -22.10
C THR A 9 -2.46 0.18 -21.06
N VAL A 10 -3.72 0.41 -21.43
CA VAL A 10 -4.78 0.85 -20.50
C VAL A 10 -5.05 -0.23 -19.45
N LYS A 11 -5.22 -1.49 -19.88
CA LYS A 11 -5.47 -2.60 -18.94
C LYS A 11 -4.32 -2.79 -17.95
N GLN A 12 -3.07 -2.61 -18.37
CA GLN A 12 -1.93 -2.67 -17.44
C GLN A 12 -1.91 -1.51 -16.44
N PHE A 13 -2.38 -0.31 -16.82
CA PHE A 13 -2.49 0.81 -15.90
C PHE A 13 -3.50 0.54 -14.80
N ASP A 14 -4.69 0.04 -15.18
CA ASP A 14 -5.75 -0.29 -14.23
C ASP A 14 -5.30 -1.34 -13.23
N ILE A 15 -4.54 -2.35 -13.69
CA ILE A 15 -3.93 -3.37 -12.82
C ILE A 15 -2.94 -2.74 -11.84
N GLN A 16 -2.10 -1.80 -12.29
CA GLN A 16 -1.15 -1.10 -11.41
C GLN A 16 -1.87 -0.29 -10.32
N LEU A 17 -2.93 0.44 -10.69
CA LEU A 17 -3.76 1.19 -9.72
C LEU A 17 -4.47 0.26 -8.74
N ALA A 18 -4.97 -0.88 -9.20
CA ALA A 18 -5.61 -1.88 -8.35
C ALA A 18 -4.60 -2.50 -7.37
N ASN A 19 -3.37 -2.79 -7.82
CA ASN A 19 -2.31 -3.32 -6.96
C ASN A 19 -1.91 -2.32 -5.87
N LEU A 20 -1.74 -1.04 -6.22
CA LEU A 20 -1.43 0.01 -5.26
C LEU A 20 -2.54 0.12 -4.19
N ARG A 21 -3.81 0.11 -4.62
CA ARG A 21 -4.95 0.09 -3.69
C ARG A 21 -4.93 -1.13 -2.77
N ASN A 22 -4.67 -2.32 -3.32
CA ASN A 22 -4.63 -3.54 -2.53
C ASN A 22 -3.50 -3.52 -1.50
N MET A 23 -2.33 -2.97 -1.85
CA MET A 23 -1.21 -2.81 -0.93
C MET A 23 -1.57 -1.91 0.25
N VAL A 24 -2.26 -0.78 0.00
CA VAL A 24 -2.74 0.10 1.07
C VAL A 24 -3.78 -0.60 1.96
N LEU A 25 -4.68 -1.40 1.38
CA LEU A 25 -5.65 -2.19 2.16
C LEU A 25 -4.95 -3.27 3.02
N GLU A 26 -3.93 -3.93 2.49
CA GLU A 26 -3.11 -4.90 3.21
C GLU A 26 -2.36 -4.24 4.38
N MET A 27 -1.75 -3.08 4.15
CA MET A 27 -1.17 -2.27 5.23
C MET A 27 -2.20 -1.92 6.31
N GLY A 28 -3.41 -1.54 5.90
CA GLY A 28 -4.51 -1.25 6.84
C GLY A 28 -4.85 -2.44 7.74
N GLY A 29 -4.92 -3.66 7.19
CA GLY A 29 -5.14 -4.88 7.98
C GLY A 29 -4.00 -5.17 8.95
N LEU A 30 -2.74 -4.99 8.53
CA LEU A 30 -1.59 -5.15 9.41
C LEU A 30 -1.57 -4.11 10.54
N VAL A 31 -1.96 -2.86 10.26
CA VAL A 31 -2.10 -1.80 11.27
C VAL A 31 -3.19 -2.16 12.27
N GLU A 32 -4.34 -2.64 11.81
CA GLU A 32 -5.45 -3.08 12.68
C GLU A 32 -4.99 -4.19 13.64
N ASP A 33 -4.34 -5.24 13.12
CA ASP A 33 -3.78 -6.33 13.93
C ASP A 33 -2.75 -5.83 14.96
N GLN A 34 -1.90 -4.88 14.57
CA GLN A 34 -0.91 -4.29 15.48
C GLN A 34 -1.54 -3.44 16.57
N ILE A 35 -2.59 -2.67 16.26
CA ILE A 35 -3.34 -1.90 17.25
C ILE A 35 -3.99 -2.87 18.26
N GLN A 36 -4.64 -3.93 17.78
CA GLN A 36 -5.26 -4.93 18.66
C GLN A 36 -4.22 -5.58 19.57
N SER A 37 -3.06 -5.95 19.02
CA SER A 37 -1.95 -6.54 19.77
C SER A 37 -1.35 -5.57 20.78
N ALA A 38 -1.22 -4.29 20.44
CA ALA A 38 -0.71 -3.26 21.33
C ALA A 38 -1.63 -3.04 22.54
N VAL A 39 -2.95 -2.97 22.31
CA VAL A 39 -3.94 -2.84 23.37
C VAL A 39 -3.91 -4.06 24.30
N ALA A 40 -3.86 -5.27 23.74
CA ALA A 40 -3.77 -6.50 24.54
C ALA A 40 -2.47 -6.57 25.37
N ALA A 41 -1.34 -6.19 24.78
CA ALA A 41 -0.06 -6.15 25.50
C ALA A 41 -0.07 -5.14 26.66
N LEU A 42 -0.73 -3.99 26.48
CA LEU A 42 -0.88 -2.99 27.53
C LEU A 42 -1.78 -3.49 28.67
N ASP A 43 -2.94 -4.08 28.34
CA ASP A 43 -3.91 -4.60 29.32
C ASP A 43 -3.32 -5.73 30.19
N GLN A 44 -2.43 -6.54 29.60
CA GLN A 44 -1.76 -7.65 30.27
C GLN A 44 -0.42 -7.27 30.91
N GLU A 45 0.01 -6.01 30.78
CA GLU A 45 1.35 -5.55 31.17
C GLU A 45 2.50 -6.39 30.54
N ASP A 46 2.27 -6.98 29.37
CA ASP A 46 3.22 -7.85 28.68
C ASP A 46 4.23 -7.05 27.84
N SER A 47 5.39 -6.80 28.45
CA SER A 47 6.50 -6.10 27.81
C SER A 47 7.16 -6.88 26.66
N ASN A 48 6.97 -8.19 26.54
CA ASN A 48 7.48 -8.96 25.42
C ASN A 48 6.56 -8.82 24.20
N ALA A 49 5.25 -8.96 24.40
CA ALA A 49 4.26 -8.72 23.36
C ALA A 49 4.35 -7.28 22.81
N ALA A 50 4.53 -6.29 23.68
CA ALA A 50 4.74 -4.90 23.26
C ALA A 50 6.00 -4.73 22.38
N ARG A 51 7.09 -5.43 22.71
CA ARG A 51 8.33 -5.42 21.89
C ARG A 51 8.13 -6.09 20.54
N GLU A 52 7.31 -7.13 20.46
CA GLU A 52 6.95 -7.77 19.20
C GLU A 52 6.17 -6.81 18.29
N VAL A 53 5.19 -6.09 18.83
CA VAL A 53 4.44 -5.06 18.08
C VAL A 53 5.39 -4.03 17.47
N ILE A 54 6.31 -3.48 18.27
CA ILE A 54 7.32 -2.53 17.80
C ILE A 54 8.19 -3.12 16.68
N ALA A 55 8.59 -4.40 16.81
CA ALA A 55 9.40 -5.05 15.79
C ALA A 55 8.64 -5.25 14.47
N ARG A 56 7.34 -5.55 14.54
CA ARG A 56 6.47 -5.82 13.39
C ARG A 56 6.11 -4.57 12.60
N ASP A 57 6.15 -3.38 13.21
CA ASP A 57 5.98 -2.08 12.52
C ASP A 57 6.92 -1.93 11.30
N ARG A 58 8.11 -2.52 11.34
CA ARG A 58 9.06 -2.53 10.21
C ARG A 58 8.48 -3.11 8.92
N ILE A 59 7.54 -4.05 9.00
CA ILE A 59 6.89 -4.65 7.84
C ILE A 59 6.00 -3.60 7.17
N ILE A 60 5.22 -2.86 7.94
CA ILE A 60 4.34 -1.78 7.46
C ILE A 60 5.18 -0.68 6.83
N ASN A 61 6.28 -0.26 7.48
CA ASN A 61 7.20 0.73 6.91
C ASN A 61 7.78 0.28 5.56
N GLY A 62 8.12 -1.00 5.41
CA GLY A 62 8.59 -1.55 4.14
C GLY A 62 7.52 -1.49 3.04
N LEU A 63 6.26 -1.81 3.38
CA LEU A 63 5.14 -1.70 2.45
C LEU A 63 4.85 -0.25 2.06
N GLN A 64 4.96 0.71 3.00
CA GLN A 64 4.76 2.13 2.72
C GLN A 64 5.81 2.64 1.72
N VAL A 65 7.08 2.37 1.97
CA VAL A 65 8.16 2.74 1.03
C VAL A 65 7.90 2.14 -0.35
N LYS A 66 7.45 0.89 -0.40
CA LYS A 66 7.15 0.23 -1.66
C LYS A 66 5.97 0.89 -2.40
N ALA A 67 4.91 1.26 -1.68
CA ALA A 67 3.77 1.97 -2.24
C ALA A 67 4.18 3.33 -2.81
N ASP A 68 5.01 4.08 -2.09
CA ASP A 68 5.53 5.39 -2.52
C ASP A 68 6.38 5.27 -3.80
N GLU A 69 7.26 4.27 -3.87
CA GLU A 69 8.05 3.97 -5.07
C GLU A 69 7.16 3.64 -6.28
N ASP A 70 6.11 2.86 -6.07
CA ASP A 70 5.16 2.49 -7.12
C ASP A 70 4.34 3.70 -7.58
N CYS A 71 3.90 4.57 -6.66
CA CYS A 71 3.27 5.86 -6.97
C CYS A 71 4.16 6.73 -7.87
N VAL A 72 5.43 6.92 -7.49
CA VAL A 72 6.40 7.71 -8.26
C VAL A 72 6.64 7.09 -9.64
N SER A 73 6.81 5.77 -9.71
CA SER A 73 7.01 5.04 -10.97
C SER A 73 5.82 5.22 -11.93
N ILE A 74 4.59 5.09 -11.43
CA ILE A 74 3.38 5.28 -12.23
C ILE A 74 3.30 6.71 -12.76
N ILE A 75 3.56 7.71 -11.92
CA ILE A 75 3.53 9.12 -12.32
C ILE A 75 4.57 9.40 -13.41
N ALA A 76 5.81 8.92 -13.22
CA ALA A 76 6.91 9.14 -14.14
C ALA A 76 6.68 8.47 -15.50
N LEU A 77 6.13 7.25 -15.52
CA LEU A 77 5.96 6.47 -16.75
C LEU A 77 4.70 6.84 -17.54
N ARG A 78 3.62 7.28 -16.86
CA ARG A 78 2.30 7.41 -17.49
C ARG A 78 1.72 8.81 -17.44
N GLN A 79 2.30 9.73 -16.67
CA GLN A 79 1.82 11.12 -16.53
C GLN A 79 0.30 11.23 -16.36
N PRO A 80 -0.31 10.50 -15.40
CA PRO A 80 -1.75 10.49 -15.20
C PRO A 80 -2.26 11.88 -14.82
N LEU A 81 -3.51 12.17 -15.17
CA LEU A 81 -4.14 13.48 -14.96
C LEU A 81 -5.49 13.33 -14.26
N GLY A 82 -6.03 14.43 -13.74
CA GLY A 82 -7.42 14.50 -13.26
C GLY A 82 -7.74 13.55 -12.09
N SER A 83 -8.64 12.59 -12.31
CA SER A 83 -9.06 11.63 -11.29
C SER A 83 -7.93 10.68 -10.88
N ASP A 84 -7.14 10.22 -11.85
CA ASP A 84 -6.18 9.14 -11.63
C ASP A 84 -4.98 9.66 -10.84
N LEU A 85 -4.53 10.88 -11.16
CA LEU A 85 -3.50 11.56 -10.37
C LEU A 85 -3.97 11.81 -8.93
N ARG A 86 -5.21 12.29 -8.74
CA ARG A 86 -5.77 12.48 -7.39
C ARG A 86 -5.86 11.17 -6.62
N MET A 87 -6.23 10.08 -7.27
CA MET A 87 -6.27 8.76 -6.66
C MET A 87 -4.87 8.34 -6.18
N ILE A 88 -3.85 8.45 -7.03
CA ILE A 88 -2.47 8.10 -6.64
C ILE A 88 -1.99 8.96 -5.47
N MET A 89 -2.25 10.26 -5.50
CA MET A 89 -1.88 11.18 -4.40
C MET A 89 -2.66 10.97 -3.11
N SER A 90 -3.77 10.23 -3.13
CA SER A 90 -4.51 9.88 -1.91
C SER A 90 -4.00 8.58 -1.27
N LEU A 91 -3.15 7.84 -1.99
CA LEU A 91 -2.57 6.56 -1.55
C LEU A 91 -1.10 6.71 -1.11
N ALA A 92 -0.44 7.80 -1.51
CA ALA A 92 0.85 8.26 -1.00
C ALA A 92 0.65 9.10 0.26
#